data_AF-A0A4V3GML5-F1
#
_entry.id   AF-A0A4V3GML5-F1
#
_cell.length_a   1.000
_cell.length_b   1.000
_cell.length_c   1.000
_cell.angle_alpha   90.00
_cell.angle_beta   90.00
_cell.angle_gamma   90.00
#
_symmetry.space_group_name_H-M   'P 1'
#
loop_
_entity.id
_entity.type
_entity.pdbx_description
1 polymer ?
#
loop_
_entity_poly.entity_id
_entity_poly.type
_entity_poly.pdbx_seq_one_letter_code
_entity_poly.pdbx_strand_id
1 'polypeptide(L)' 'MNANQLHARVFRTAGEWYADVDDELDPQPDNPVWWGSYPTQPAAIEAACTHLAELQQAS' A
#
# COMPACT_ATOMS: atom_id res chain seq x y z
N MET A 1 -6.01 -19.27 10.74
CA MET A 1 -5.44 -17.95 10.47
C MET A 1 -6.17 -17.46 9.24
N ASN A 2 -7.07 -16.49 9.38
CA ASN A 2 -7.64 -15.87 8.20
C ASN A 2 -6.47 -15.20 7.48
N ALA A 3 -6.19 -15.62 6.25
CA ALA A 3 -5.16 -14.99 5.45
C ALA A 3 -5.69 -13.58 5.15
N ASN A 4 -5.35 -12.59 5.97
CA ASN A 4 -5.68 -11.19 5.69
C ASN A 4 -5.15 -10.89 4.29
N GLN A 5 -6.05 -10.76 3.32
CA GLN A 5 -5.68 -10.38 1.97
C GLN A 5 -5.28 -8.91 2.04
N LEU A 6 -3.97 -8.68 2.04
CA LEU A 6 -3.41 -7.34 1.96
C LEU A 6 -3.56 -6.82 0.54
N HIS A 7 -4.05 -5.60 0.40
CA HIS A 7 -4.25 -4.91 -0.85
C HIS A 7 -3.38 -3.67 -0.89
N ALA A 8 -2.58 -3.54 -1.94
CA ALA A 8 -1.91 -2.28 -2.24
C ALA A 8 -2.82 -1.40 -3.10
N ARG A 9 -2.96 -0.13 -2.74
CA ARG A 9 -3.62 0.89 -3.56
C ARG A 9 -2.58 1.90 -4.02
N VAL A 10 -2.61 2.25 -5.30
CA VAL A 10 -1.76 3.31 -5.88
C VAL A 10 -2.66 4.29 -6.63
N PHE A 11 -2.64 5.56 -6.23
CA PHE A 11 -3.47 6.60 -6.82
C PHE A 11 -2.74 7.95 -6.86
N ARG A 12 -3.25 8.87 -7.67
CA ARG A 12 -2.67 10.21 -7.84
C ARG A 12 -3.63 11.28 -7.34
N THR A 13 -3.17 12.10 -6.40
CA THR A 13 -3.91 13.27 -5.90
C THR A 13 -2.95 14.41 -5.59
N ALA A 14 -3.42 15.66 -5.62
CA ALA A 14 -2.63 16.85 -5.31
C ALA A 14 -1.28 16.98 -6.07
N GLY A 15 -1.12 16.29 -7.20
CA GLY A 15 0.12 16.30 -7.99
C GLY A 15 1.11 15.19 -7.66
N GLU A 16 0.89 14.43 -6.59
CA GLU A 16 1.77 13.36 -6.10
C GLU A 16 1.16 11.97 -6.30
N TRP A 17 2.02 10.95 -6.31
CA TRP A 17 1.61 9.56 -6.30
C TRP A 17 1.61 9.04 -4.88
N TYR A 18 0.50 8.43 -4.48
CA TYR A 18 0.33 7.83 -3.16
C TYR A 18 0.30 6.32 -3.34
N ALA A 19 0.91 5.62 -2.39
CA ALA A 19 0.76 4.19 -2.22
C ALA A 19 0.39 3.90 -0.78
N ASP A 20 -0.53 2.96 -0.59
CA ASP A 20 -0.85 2.42 0.72
C ASP A 20 -1.03 0.89 0.64
N VAL A 21 -0.96 0.24 1.80
CA VAL A 21 -1.25 -1.18 1.99
C VAL A 21 -2.22 -1.33 3.14
N ASP A 22 -3.28 -2.11 2.93
CA ASP A 22 -4.33 -2.33 3.90
C ASP A 22 -4.94 -3.72 3.79
N ASP A 23 -5.77 -4.13 4.75
CA ASP A 23 -6.55 -5.36 4.65
C ASP A 23 -7.92 -5.13 4.01
N GLU A 24 -8.64 -6.23 3.73
CA GLU A 24 -9.96 -6.19 3.10
C GLU A 24 -11.07 -5.57 3.98
N LEU A 25 -10.81 -5.39 5.28
CA LEU A 25 -11.78 -4.86 6.23
C LEU A 25 -11.83 -3.33 6.20
N ASP A 26 -10.79 -2.67 5.66
CA ASP A 26 -10.76 -1.24 5.40
C ASP A 26 -10.74 -0.91 3.89
N PRO A 27 -11.91 -0.86 3.23
CA PRO A 27 -11.98 -0.48 1.83
C PRO A 27 -11.64 0.99 1.59
N GLN A 28 -11.63 1.83 2.63
CA GLN A 28 -11.27 3.24 2.53
C GLN A 28 -9.79 3.45 2.87
N PRO A 29 -9.11 4.42 2.23
CA PRO A 29 -7.71 4.69 2.51
C PRO A 29 -7.52 5.66 3.68
N ASP A 30 -8.32 5.54 4.74
CA ASP A 30 -8.27 6.44 5.90
C ASP A 30 -7.43 5.90 7.05
N ASN A 31 -7.28 4.57 7.20
CA ASN A 31 -6.42 3.99 8.21
C ASN A 31 -5.52 2.84 7.70
N PRO A 32 -4.67 3.09 6.68
CA PRO A 32 -3.82 2.05 6.14
C PRO A 32 -2.73 1.62 7.13
N VAL A 33 -2.42 0.32 7.09
CA VAL A 33 -1.30 -0.29 7.84
C VAL A 33 0.03 0.38 7.47
N TRP A 34 0.15 0.81 6.22
CA TRP A 34 1.30 1.54 5.71
C TRP A 34 0.91 2.47 4.56
N TRP A 35 1.57 3.61 4.44
CA TRP A 35 1.41 4.52 3.31
C TRP A 35 2.66 5.36 3.04
N GLY A 36 2.74 5.92 1.83
CA GLY A 36 3.75 6.92 1.46
C GLY A 36 3.34 7.76 0.24
N SER A 37 4.02 8.89 0.04
CA SER A 37 3.90 9.74 -1.14
C SER A 37 5.20 9.76 -1.94
N TYR A 38 5.07 9.81 -3.26
CA TYR A 38 6.15 9.58 -4.22
C TYR A 38 6.04 10.54 -5.41
N PRO A 39 7.19 10.93 -6.00
CA PRO A 39 7.20 11.82 -7.15
C PRO A 39 6.69 11.17 -8.43
N THR A 40 6.71 9.83 -8.53
CA THR A 40 6.36 9.10 -9.76
C THR A 40 5.54 7.84 -9.46
N GLN A 41 4.73 7.41 -10.44
CA GLN A 41 3.93 6.18 -10.34
C GLN A 41 4.81 4.94 -10.12
N PRO A 42 5.92 4.75 -10.85
CA PRO A 42 6.77 3.58 -10.63
C PRO A 42 7.35 3.54 -9.23
N ALA A 43 7.79 4.67 -8.68
CA ALA A 43 8.31 4.73 -7.31
C ALA A 43 7.25 4.33 -6.27
N ALA A 44 5.99 4.74 -6.46
CA ALA A 44 4.88 4.34 -5.60
C ALA A 44 4.59 2.84 -5.68
N ILE A 45 4.60 2.27 -6.90
CA ILE A 45 4.40 0.84 -7.13
C ILE A 45 5.54 0.02 -6.52
N GLU A 46 6.79 0.41 -6.77
CA GLU A 46 7.97 -0.27 -6.23
C GLU A 46 7.93 -0.30 -4.70
N ALA A 47 7.63 0.83 -4.06
CA ALA A 47 7.54 0.90 -2.61
C ALA A 47 6.43 0.01 -2.04
N ALA A 48 5.24 -0.01 -2.66
CA ALA A 48 4.15 -0.89 -2.25
C ALA A 48 4.54 -2.38 -2.38
N CYS A 49 5.18 -2.76 -3.50
CA CYS A 49 5.65 -4.12 -3.71
C CYS A 49 6.74 -4.53 -2.71
N THR A 50 7.70 -3.65 -2.42
CA THR A 50 8.73 -3.90 -1.41
C THR A 50 8.10 -4.13 -0.05
N HIS A 51 7.16 -3.28 0.36
CA HIS A 51 6.53 -3.40 1.65
C HIS A 51 5.67 -4.67 1.80
N LEU A 52 4.92 -5.04 0.75
CA LEU A 52 4.18 -6.31 0.73
C LEU A 52 5.13 -7.52 0.88
N ALA A 53 6.31 -7.47 0.25
CA ALA A 53 7.31 -8.54 0.39
C ALA A 53 7.87 -8.63 1.82
N GLU A 54 8.09 -7.50 2.49
CA GLU A 54 8.51 -7.45 3.89
C GLU A 54 7.45 -8.04 4.82
N LEU A 55 6.18 -7.67 4.64
CA LEU A 55 5.07 -8.20 5.43
C LEU A 55 4.90 -9.71 5.23
N GLN A 56 5.06 -10.20 4.00
CA GLN A 56 5.01 -11.64 3.70
C GLN A 56 6.18 -12.42 4.33
N GLN A 57 7.33 -11.80 4.55
CA GLN A 57 8.46 -12.43 5.25
C GLN A 57 8.29 -12.43 6.78
N ALA A 58 7.49 -11.50 7.31
CA ALA A 58 7.26 -11.33 8.74
C ALA A 58 6.10 -12.20 9.29
N SER A 59 5.30 -12.81 8.40
CA SER A 59 4.17 -13.70 8.72
C SER A 59 4.57 -15.16 8.85
#